data_AF-A0A4U0ZH85-F1
#
_entry.id   AF-A0A4U0ZH85-F1
#
_cell.length_a   1.000
_cell.length_b   1.000
_cell.length_c   1.000
_cell.angle_alpha   90.00
_cell.angle_beta   90.00
_cell.angle_gamma   90.00
#
_symmetry.space_group_name_H-M   'P 1'
#
loop_
_entity.id
_entity.type
_entity.pdbx_description
1 polymer ?
#
loop_
_entity_poly.entity_id
_entity_poly.type
_entity_poly.pdbx_seq_one_letter_code
_entity_poly.pdbx_strand_id
1 'polypeptide(L)'
;MTVQFSQGFSNQCPQVNLKGYSLYYIWQGHPADKGEKHFYQLKSKPDPEKVEVMSACWDGYAGSYQLTAEGRLILTRFHYFLPDGLGESDDLLEELHGDFYLEFRTHFEGDQLYVPFAEGKVAIDQKQWVEIKRTYINPKSNNTVFFAWFKRLIPNRLFK
;
A
#
# COMPACT_ATOMS: atom_id res chain seq x y z
N MET A 1 2.19 -2.73 19.47
CA MET A 1 2.39 -3.07 18.04
C MET A 1 2.89 -1.82 17.34
N THR A 2 3.86 -1.94 16.44
CA THR A 2 4.34 -0.80 15.65
C THR A 2 3.33 -0.52 14.55
N VAL A 3 2.85 0.73 14.49
CA VAL A 3 1.98 1.21 13.41
C VAL A 3 2.84 1.38 12.16
N GLN A 4 2.47 0.78 11.03
CA GLN A 4 3.15 1.08 9.76
C GLN A 4 2.61 2.37 9.14
N PHE A 5 3.51 3.12 8.52
CA PHE A 5 3.18 4.31 7.74
C PHE A 5 2.37 3.94 6.51
N SER A 6 1.34 4.73 6.24
CA SER A 6 0.61 4.69 4.98
C SER A 6 1.40 5.40 3.88
N GLN A 7 1.10 5.05 2.64
CA GLN A 7 1.48 5.82 1.47
C GLN A 7 0.75 7.18 1.46
N GLY A 8 1.34 8.17 0.80
CA GLY A 8 0.65 9.42 0.49
C GLY A 8 -0.41 9.18 -0.59
N PHE A 9 -1.60 9.72 -0.42
CA PHE A 9 -2.66 9.61 -1.42
C PHE A 9 -3.51 10.88 -1.50
N SER A 10 -3.68 11.39 -2.72
CA SER A 10 -4.57 12.50 -3.05
C SER A 10 -5.58 12.06 -4.11
N ASN A 11 -6.84 12.42 -3.92
CA ASN A 11 -7.92 12.04 -4.82
C ASN A 11 -8.54 13.27 -5.49
N GLN A 12 -8.37 13.37 -6.80
CA GLN A 12 -9.01 14.37 -7.65
C GLN A 12 -10.15 13.79 -8.49
N CYS A 13 -10.40 12.47 -8.43
CA CYS A 13 -11.51 11.84 -9.11
C CYS A 13 -12.83 12.06 -8.35
N PRO A 14 -13.79 12.83 -8.89
CA PRO A 14 -15.00 13.20 -8.16
C PRO A 14 -15.94 12.01 -7.92
N GLN A 15 -15.79 10.93 -8.70
CA GLN A 15 -16.66 9.75 -8.64
C GLN A 15 -16.15 8.70 -7.63
N VAL A 16 -14.94 8.88 -7.11
CA VAL A 16 -14.32 7.97 -6.15
C VAL A 16 -14.30 8.64 -4.79
N ASN A 17 -14.88 8.00 -3.77
CA ASN A 17 -14.87 8.51 -2.39
C ASN A 17 -14.18 7.50 -1.48
N LEU A 18 -13.05 7.91 -0.90
CA LEU A 18 -12.19 7.08 -0.04
C LEU A 18 -11.96 7.73 1.33
N LYS A 19 -12.86 8.64 1.74
CA LYS A 19 -12.76 9.34 3.03
C LYS A 19 -12.72 8.32 4.18
N GLY A 20 -11.77 8.50 5.09
CA GLY A 20 -11.59 7.62 6.25
C GLY A 20 -10.68 6.42 6.00
N TYR A 21 -10.11 6.30 4.80
CA TYR A 21 -9.09 5.31 4.49
C TYR A 21 -7.76 5.97 4.10
N SER A 22 -6.67 5.25 4.34
CA SER A 22 -5.31 5.58 3.90
C SER A 22 -4.77 4.47 3.00
N LEU A 23 -4.00 4.83 1.97
CA LEU A 23 -3.39 3.87 1.06
C LEU A 23 -2.22 3.16 1.74
N TYR A 24 -2.15 1.84 1.68
CA TYR A 24 -1.04 1.06 2.24
C TYR A 24 -0.22 0.36 1.16
N TYR A 25 -0.88 -0.33 0.24
CA TYR A 25 -0.21 -1.14 -0.76
C TYR A 25 -0.89 -1.05 -2.13
N ILE A 26 -0.12 -1.35 -3.17
CA ILE A 26 -0.59 -1.56 -4.53
C ILE A 26 -0.27 -3.00 -4.90
N TRP A 27 -1.28 -3.78 -5.24
CA TRP A 27 -1.16 -5.22 -5.51
C TRP A 27 -1.37 -5.53 -6.98
N GLN A 28 -0.61 -6.51 -7.48
CA GLN A 28 -0.89 -7.20 -8.74
C GLN A 28 -1.67 -8.48 -8.45
N GLY A 29 -2.72 -8.73 -9.24
CA GLY A 29 -3.65 -9.85 -9.05
C GLY A 29 -4.84 -9.53 -8.14
N HIS A 30 -5.85 -10.40 -8.15
CA HIS A 30 -7.09 -10.15 -7.43
C HIS A 30 -6.93 -10.44 -5.92
N PRO A 31 -7.48 -9.61 -5.01
CA PRO A 31 -7.24 -9.73 -3.56
C PRO A 31 -7.72 -11.06 -2.95
N ALA A 32 -8.68 -11.72 -3.59
CA ALA A 32 -9.22 -13.03 -3.20
C ALA A 32 -8.46 -14.24 -3.77
N ASP A 33 -7.46 -14.02 -4.63
CA ASP A 33 -6.72 -15.13 -5.23
C ASP A 33 -5.95 -15.90 -4.16
N LYS A 34 -6.07 -17.24 -4.22
CA LYS A 34 -5.33 -18.14 -3.34
C LYS A 34 -3.96 -18.39 -3.97
N GLY A 35 -2.96 -17.61 -3.56
CA GLY A 35 -1.60 -17.71 -4.09
C GLY A 35 -0.65 -16.72 -3.44
N GLU A 36 0.57 -16.63 -3.97
CA GLU A 36 1.48 -15.55 -3.61
C GLU A 36 0.90 -14.22 -4.10
N LYS A 37 0.88 -13.23 -3.20
CA LYS A 37 0.48 -11.87 -3.54
C LYS A 37 1.73 -11.10 -3.98
N HIS A 38 1.66 -10.44 -5.12
CA HIS A 38 2.76 -9.66 -5.64
C HIS A 38 2.45 -8.16 -5.52
N PHE A 39 3.41 -7.40 -5.02
CA PHE A 39 3.32 -5.95 -5.08
C PHE A 39 3.42 -5.47 -6.51
N TYR A 40 2.75 -4.36 -6.81
CA TYR A 40 2.93 -3.68 -8.08
C TYR A 40 4.38 -3.26 -8.28
N GLN A 41 4.93 -3.60 -9.44
CA GLN A 41 6.31 -3.29 -9.80
C GLN A 41 6.37 -1.90 -10.45
N LEU A 42 6.81 -0.90 -9.68
CA LEU A 42 7.06 0.45 -10.18
C LEU A 42 8.26 0.44 -11.15
N LYS A 43 8.23 1.32 -12.14
CA LYS A 43 9.38 1.57 -13.03
C LYS A 43 10.40 2.46 -12.35
N SER A 44 9.93 3.50 -11.66
CA SER A 44 10.74 4.40 -10.85
C SER A 44 11.25 3.67 -9.62
N LYS A 45 12.51 3.89 -9.28
CA LYS A 45 13.13 3.31 -8.09
C LYS A 45 13.48 4.40 -7.10
N PRO A 46 13.34 4.14 -5.78
CA PRO A 46 13.85 5.04 -4.76
C PRO A 46 15.38 5.14 -4.88
N ASP A 47 15.92 6.27 -4.43
CA ASP A 47 17.36 6.47 -4.26
C ASP A 47 17.86 5.57 -3.11
N PRO A 48 18.71 4.56 -3.41
CA PRO A 48 19.18 3.63 -2.39
C PRO A 48 20.02 4.29 -1.29
N GLU A 49 20.60 5.46 -1.53
CA GLU A 49 21.39 6.18 -0.51
C GLU A 49 20.50 6.89 0.53
N LYS A 50 19.22 7.11 0.21
CA LYS A 50 18.24 7.78 1.08
C LYS A 50 17.31 6.81 1.82
N VAL A 51 17.33 5.54 1.46
CA VAL A 51 16.44 4.51 2.02
C VAL A 51 16.93 4.06 3.40
N GLU A 52 16.12 4.29 4.42
CA GLU A 52 16.37 3.85 5.79
C GLU A 52 15.24 2.94 6.27
N VAL A 53 15.53 1.64 6.42
CA VAL A 53 14.52 0.65 6.82
C VAL A 53 14.24 0.75 8.31
N MET A 54 12.97 0.90 8.67
CA MET A 54 12.54 0.95 10.07
C MET A 54 11.28 0.11 10.32
N SER A 55 11.02 -0.25 11.56
CA SER A 55 9.88 -1.13 11.91
C SER A 55 8.51 -0.59 11.49
N ALA A 56 8.38 0.74 11.31
CA ALA A 56 7.19 1.42 10.83
C ALA A 56 7.15 1.60 9.28
N CYS A 57 8.25 1.39 8.57
CA CYS A 57 8.35 1.48 7.11
C CYS A 57 9.44 0.52 6.62
N TRP A 58 9.04 -0.69 6.24
CA TRP A 58 9.99 -1.73 5.85
C TRP A 58 10.61 -1.50 4.48
N ASP A 59 9.92 -0.76 3.61
CA ASP A 59 10.48 -0.34 2.32
C ASP A 59 11.51 0.78 2.50
N GLY A 60 11.50 1.47 3.66
CA GLY A 60 12.36 2.61 3.98
C GLY A 60 12.02 3.91 3.23
N TYR A 61 10.93 3.90 2.47
CA TYR A 61 10.33 5.06 1.81
C TYR A 61 8.80 4.91 1.72
N ALA A 62 8.12 6.02 1.45
CA ALA A 62 6.70 6.04 1.10
C ALA A 62 6.48 6.77 -0.23
N GLY A 63 5.75 6.15 -1.14
CA GLY A 63 5.25 6.81 -2.34
C GLY A 63 4.08 7.74 -2.04
N SER A 64 4.02 8.86 -2.74
CA SER A 64 2.87 9.75 -2.80
C SER A 64 2.18 9.61 -4.15
N TYR A 65 0.91 9.27 -4.12
CA TYR A 65 0.12 8.98 -5.31
C TYR A 65 -1.03 9.98 -5.47
N GLN A 66 -1.33 10.33 -6.72
CA GLN A 66 -2.47 11.16 -7.09
C GLN A 66 -3.39 10.38 -8.03
N LEU A 67 -4.65 10.21 -7.62
CA LEU A 67 -5.72 9.77 -8.51
C LEU A 67 -6.25 10.99 -9.25
N THR A 68 -6.07 11.04 -10.58
CA THR A 68 -6.49 12.17 -11.42
C THR A 68 -8.02 12.21 -11.58
N ALA A 69 -8.54 13.32 -12.10
CA ALA A 69 -9.97 13.46 -12.38
C ALA A 69 -10.50 12.38 -13.33
N GLU A 70 -9.67 11.92 -14.27
CA GLU A 70 -9.96 10.89 -15.27
C GLU A 70 -9.80 9.46 -14.75
N GLY A 71 -9.42 9.29 -13.47
CA GLY A 71 -9.27 7.99 -12.84
C GLY A 71 -7.94 7.30 -13.12
N ARG A 72 -6.90 8.04 -13.55
CA ARG A 72 -5.52 7.53 -13.67
C ARG A 72 -4.78 7.68 -12.35
N LEU A 73 -3.84 6.80 -12.07
CA LEU A 73 -3.00 6.89 -10.87
C LEU A 73 -1.58 7.29 -11.24
N ILE A 74 -1.09 8.36 -10.61
CA ILE A 74 0.26 8.88 -10.82
C ILE A 74 1.02 8.80 -9.51
N LEU A 75 2.18 8.15 -9.51
CA LEU A 75 3.19 8.33 -8.47
C LEU A 75 3.88 9.67 -8.71
N THR A 76 3.78 10.57 -7.75
CA THR A 76 4.29 11.95 -7.85
C THR A 76 5.59 12.17 -7.09
N ARG A 77 5.87 11.34 -6.07
CA ARG A 77 7.02 11.55 -5.19
C ARG A 77 7.37 10.32 -4.38
N PHE A 78 8.65 10.16 -4.05
CA PHE A 78 9.11 9.32 -2.93
C PHE A 78 9.46 10.17 -1.72
N HIS A 79 8.93 9.82 -0.56
CA HIS A 79 9.30 10.37 0.74
C HIS A 79 10.23 9.41 1.47
N TYR A 80 11.33 9.95 1.97
CA TYR A 80 12.27 9.20 2.79
C TYR A 80 12.18 9.66 4.24
N PHE A 81 12.47 8.74 5.14
CA PHE A 81 12.41 8.98 6.57
C PHE A 81 13.84 8.98 7.10
N LEU A 82 14.27 10.09 7.67
CA LEU A 82 15.54 10.19 8.40
C LEU A 82 15.29 9.98 9.89
N PRO A 83 16.31 9.57 10.66
CA PRO A 83 16.18 9.42 12.12
C PRO A 83 15.70 10.69 12.84
N ASP A 84 15.92 11.87 12.26
CA ASP A 84 15.56 13.19 12.79
C ASP A 84 14.34 13.84 12.13
N GLY A 85 13.71 13.19 11.13
CA GLY A 85 12.51 13.73 10.48
C GLY A 85 12.28 13.25 9.05
N LEU A 86 11.63 14.10 8.25
CA LEU A 86 11.45 13.85 6.81
C LEU A 86 12.75 14.21 6.07
N GLY A 87 13.25 13.26 5.29
CA GLY A 87 14.35 13.50 4.37
C GLY A 87 13.92 14.25 3.11
N GLU A 88 14.92 14.62 2.30
CA GLU A 88 14.66 15.18 0.97
C GLU A 88 13.88 14.19 0.11
N SER A 89 12.77 14.64 -0.47
CA SER A 89 11.94 13.82 -1.34
C SER A 89 12.33 13.95 -2.80
N ASP A 90 12.14 12.87 -3.56
CA ASP A 90 12.35 12.90 -5.00
C ASP A 90 11.02 13.10 -5.71
N ASP A 91 10.86 14.23 -6.40
CA ASP A 91 9.72 14.48 -7.28
C ASP A 91 9.88 13.68 -8.58
N LEU A 92 8.81 12.99 -8.98
CA LEU A 92 8.79 12.21 -10.20
C LEU A 92 7.37 12.17 -10.79
N LEU A 93 7.23 11.68 -12.01
CA LEU A 93 5.94 11.51 -12.66
C LEU A 93 5.89 10.16 -13.34
N GLU A 94 5.30 9.18 -12.66
CA GLU A 94 5.04 7.85 -13.21
C GLU A 94 3.54 7.57 -13.19
N GLU A 95 2.93 7.43 -14.36
CA GLU A 95 1.58 6.88 -14.48
C GLU A 95 1.62 5.36 -14.33
N LEU A 96 0.79 4.83 -13.43
CA LEU A 96 0.64 3.40 -13.22
C LEU A 96 -0.32 2.83 -14.27
N HIS A 97 0.08 1.70 -14.88
CA HIS A 97 -0.65 1.03 -15.95
C HIS A 97 -0.95 -0.44 -15.63
N GLY A 98 -1.87 -1.02 -16.40
CA GLY A 98 -2.26 -2.42 -16.28
C GLY A 98 -3.32 -2.66 -15.20
N ASP A 99 -3.46 -3.91 -14.81
CA ASP A 99 -4.48 -4.35 -13.86
C ASP A 99 -3.87 -4.52 -12.47
N PHE A 100 -4.44 -3.82 -11.50
CA PHE A 100 -3.94 -3.80 -10.13
C PHE A 100 -5.01 -3.40 -9.14
N TYR A 101 -4.73 -3.53 -7.85
CA TYR A 101 -5.64 -3.13 -6.78
C TYR A 101 -4.91 -2.19 -5.81
N LEU A 102 -5.57 -1.09 -5.46
CA LEU A 102 -5.16 -0.27 -4.33
C LEU A 102 -5.75 -0.83 -3.05
N GLU A 103 -4.90 -1.12 -2.08
CA GLU A 103 -5.32 -1.48 -0.73
C GLU A 103 -5.35 -0.25 0.17
N PHE A 104 -6.56 0.13 0.51
CA PHE A 104 -6.89 1.15 1.48
C PHE A 104 -7.20 0.52 2.84
N ARG A 105 -6.79 1.16 3.94
CA ARG A 105 -7.15 0.75 5.30
C ARG A 105 -7.56 1.93 6.18
N THR A 106 -8.45 1.70 7.14
CA THR A 106 -8.83 2.74 8.13
C THR A 106 -7.70 3.06 9.10
N HIS A 107 -6.87 2.07 9.39
CA HIS A 107 -5.59 2.13 10.11
C HIS A 107 -4.82 0.84 9.78
N PHE A 108 -3.55 0.71 10.20
CA PHE A 108 -2.68 -0.41 9.76
C PHE A 108 -3.33 -1.80 9.90
N GLU A 109 -4.06 -2.05 10.98
CA GLU A 109 -4.71 -3.34 11.25
C GLU A 109 -6.23 -3.35 11.03
N GLY A 110 -6.78 -2.24 10.53
CA GLY A 110 -8.21 -2.01 10.42
C GLY A 110 -8.85 -2.64 9.19
N ASP A 111 -10.11 -2.27 8.98
CA ASP A 111 -10.88 -2.61 7.77
C ASP A 111 -10.08 -2.30 6.51
N GLN A 112 -10.11 -3.24 5.57
CA GLN A 112 -9.41 -3.16 4.31
C GLN A 112 -10.42 -2.94 3.19
N LEU A 113 -10.09 -2.08 2.25
CA LEU A 113 -10.84 -1.79 1.04
C LEU A 113 -9.89 -1.93 -0.15
N TYR A 114 -10.23 -2.81 -1.09
CA TYR A 114 -9.48 -3.00 -2.32
C TYR A 114 -10.23 -2.35 -3.48
N VAL A 115 -9.57 -1.38 -4.11
CA VAL A 115 -10.12 -0.63 -5.25
C VAL A 115 -9.42 -1.09 -6.53
N PRO A 116 -10.15 -1.71 -7.48
CA PRO A 116 -9.56 -2.21 -8.71
C PRO A 116 -9.22 -1.09 -9.68
N PHE A 117 -8.13 -1.32 -10.41
CA PHE A 117 -7.77 -0.65 -11.64
C PHE A 117 -7.74 -1.67 -12.77
N ALA A 118 -8.36 -1.33 -13.89
CA ALA A 118 -8.31 -2.09 -15.13
C ALA A 118 -7.69 -1.21 -16.21
N GLU A 119 -6.67 -1.71 -16.91
CA GLU A 119 -5.93 -0.99 -17.95
C GLU A 119 -5.44 0.40 -17.48
N GLY A 120 -5.04 0.50 -16.21
CA GLY A 120 -4.58 1.73 -15.56
C GLY A 120 -5.68 2.76 -15.28
N LYS A 121 -6.97 2.38 -15.25
CA LYS A 121 -8.08 3.23 -14.83
C LYS A 121 -8.82 2.65 -13.64
N VAL A 122 -9.16 3.49 -12.67
CA VAL A 122 -9.95 3.09 -11.49
C VAL A 122 -11.35 2.62 -11.91
N ALA A 123 -11.83 1.52 -11.33
CA ALA A 123 -13.23 1.15 -11.49
C ALA A 123 -14.10 2.04 -10.59
N ILE A 124 -14.98 2.82 -11.20
CA ILE A 124 -15.90 3.73 -10.49
C ILE A 124 -17.07 2.97 -9.87
N ASP A 125 -17.46 1.83 -10.44
CA ASP A 125 -18.51 0.98 -9.88
C ASP A 125 -18.03 0.29 -8.61
N GLN A 126 -18.51 0.80 -7.46
CA GLN A 126 -18.15 0.29 -6.13
C GLN A 126 -18.56 -1.16 -5.91
N LYS A 127 -19.45 -1.74 -6.73
CA LYS A 127 -19.76 -3.18 -6.66
C LYS A 127 -18.57 -4.07 -7.02
N GLN A 128 -17.58 -3.51 -7.72
CA GLN A 128 -16.33 -4.21 -8.05
C GLN A 128 -15.29 -4.11 -6.93
N TRP A 129 -15.52 -3.25 -5.93
CA TRP A 129 -14.59 -3.07 -4.83
C TRP A 129 -14.74 -4.21 -3.83
N VAL A 130 -13.64 -4.60 -3.19
CA VAL A 130 -13.64 -5.69 -2.22
C VAL A 130 -13.39 -5.11 -0.83
N GLU A 131 -14.40 -5.18 0.03
CA GLU A 131 -14.29 -4.83 1.44
C GLU A 131 -14.00 -6.07 2.29
N ILE A 132 -13.01 -5.96 3.17
CA ILE A 132 -12.72 -6.96 4.19
C ILE A 132 -12.84 -6.27 5.55
N LYS A 133 -13.93 -6.57 6.26
CA LYS A 133 -14.14 -6.13 7.63
C LYS A 133 -13.28 -6.94 8.57
N ARG A 134 -12.45 -6.28 9.37
CA ARG A 134 -11.69 -6.96 10.41
C ARG A 134 -12.49 -6.87 11.71
N THR A 135 -13.09 -7.99 12.10
CA THR A 135 -13.69 -8.12 13.43
C THR A 135 -12.57 -7.99 14.46
N TYR A 136 -12.69 -7.01 15.35
CA TYR A 136 -11.78 -6.83 16.47
C TYR A 136 -11.82 -8.08 17.36
N ILE A 137 -10.83 -8.96 17.21
CA ILE A 137 -10.66 -10.08 18.14
C ILE A 137 -10.02 -9.49 19.39
N ASN A 138 -10.79 -9.39 20.46
CA ASN A 138 -10.31 -8.99 21.77
C ASN A 138 -9.10 -9.88 22.15
N PRO A 139 -7.89 -9.34 22.37
CA PRO A 139 -6.65 -10.10 22.51
C PRO A 139 -6.57 -10.99 23.76
N LYS A 140 -7.64 -11.08 24.57
CA LYS A 140 -7.74 -12.03 25.70
C LYS A 140 -7.97 -13.49 25.29
N SER A 141 -8.02 -13.81 24.00
CA SER A 141 -8.24 -15.18 23.52
C SER A 141 -7.20 -15.59 22.47
N ASN A 142 -6.18 -16.28 22.96
CA ASN A 142 -5.29 -17.21 22.26
C ASN A 142 -4.22 -16.62 21.30
N ASN A 143 -3.05 -16.40 21.90
CA ASN A 143 -1.74 -16.51 21.26
C ASN A 143 -1.65 -17.80 20.43
N THR A 144 -1.40 -17.70 19.12
CA THR A 144 -0.41 -18.52 18.35
C THR A 144 -0.50 -18.43 16.82
N VAL A 145 -1.46 -17.70 16.23
CA VAL A 145 -1.63 -17.76 14.75
C VAL A 145 -0.90 -16.65 13.98
N PHE A 146 -0.73 -15.46 14.56
CA PHE A 146 -0.24 -14.28 13.82
C PHE A 146 1.25 -14.35 13.42
N PHE A 147 2.09 -15.03 14.20
CA PHE A 147 3.52 -15.18 13.92
C PHE A 147 3.84 -16.20 12.81
N ALA A 148 2.89 -17.08 12.46
CA ALA A 148 3.12 -18.13 11.47
C ALA A 148 3.02 -17.62 10.02
N TRP A 149 2.21 -16.59 9.77
CA TRP A 149 2.06 -16.02 8.42
C TRP A 149 3.23 -15.12 8.03
N PHE A 150 3.74 -14.33 8.99
CA PHE A 150 4.82 -13.37 8.75
C PHE A 150 6.17 -14.00 8.41
N LYS A 151 6.47 -15.19 8.96
CA LYS A 151 7.72 -15.92 8.64
C LYS A 151 7.75 -16.51 7.23
N ARG A 152 6.64 -16.54 6.51
CA ARG A 152 6.55 -17.20 5.19
C ARG A 152 6.77 -16.25 4.01
N LEU A 153 6.73 -14.93 4.24
CA LEU A 153 6.89 -13.87 3.22
C LEU A 153 8.26 -13.20 3.23
N ILE A 154 9.15 -13.55 4.15
CA ILE A 154 10.54 -13.10 4.14
C ILE A 154 11.37 -14.22 3.49
N PRO A 155 11.81 -14.09 2.22
CA PRO A 155 12.86 -14.95 1.73
C PRO A 155 14.09 -14.74 2.60
N ASN A 156 14.63 -15.84 3.15
CA ASN A 156 15.93 -15.86 3.84
C ASN A 156 17.03 -15.39 2.87
N ARG A 157 17.22 -14.09 2.76
CA ARG A 157 18.47 -13.50 2.32
C ARG A 157 18.86 -12.47 3.35
N LEU A 158 19.69 -12.94 4.29
CA LEU A 158 20.83 -12.23 4.87
C LEU A 158 21.30 -13.02 6.10
N PHE A 159 22.05 -14.09 5.84
CA PHE A 159 23.17 -14.54 6.68
C PHE A 159 24.13 -15.34 5.80
N LYS A 160 25.01 -14.63 5.11
CA LYS A 160 26.41 -14.96 4.90
C LYS A 160 27.14 -13.76 4.33
#